data_AF-A0A519X4H4-F1
#
_entry.id   AF-A0A519X4H4-F1
#
_cell.length_a   1.000
_cell.length_b   1.000
_cell.length_c   1.000
_cell.angle_alpha   90.00
_cell.angle_beta   90.00
_cell.angle_gamma   90.00
#
_symmetry.space_group_name_H-M   'P 1'
#
loop_
_entity.id
_entity.type
_entity.pdbx_description
1 polymer ?
#
loop_
_entity_poly.entity_id
_entity_poly.type
_entity_poly.pdbx_seq_one_letter_code
_entity_poly.pdbx_strand_id
1 'polypeptide(L)'
;MFFDRKDKSYIFLLNTYSRLLYPRMVEEKMLLLLRQGKITKWFSGIGQEAIAVGSTLAMNASEYILPMHRNLGVFTTRDIPLVQLMKQWLG
;
A
#
# COMPACT_ATOMS: atom_id res chain seq x y z
N MET A 1 -17.89 -18.35 2.19
CA MET A 1 -16.57 -18.26 2.86
C MET A 1 -16.83 -17.74 4.27
N PHE A 2 -16.49 -18.50 5.32
CA PHE A 2 -16.62 -18.03 6.70
C PHE A 2 -15.32 -17.34 7.11
N PHE A 3 -15.43 -16.14 7.68
CA PHE A 3 -14.28 -15.40 8.17
C PHE A 3 -13.88 -15.91 9.56
N ASP A 4 -12.66 -16.42 9.69
CA ASP A 4 -12.07 -16.82 10.98
C ASP A 4 -11.07 -15.75 11.45
N ARG A 5 -11.39 -15.12 12.58
CA ARG A 5 -10.58 -14.06 13.20
C ARG A 5 -9.35 -14.60 13.95
N LYS A 6 -9.33 -15.88 14.33
CA LYS A 6 -8.32 -16.47 15.22
C LYS A 6 -8.13 -15.62 16.49
N ASP A 7 -6.87 -15.35 16.86
CA ASP A 7 -6.42 -14.61 18.04
C ASP A 7 -6.43 -13.08 17.86
N LYS A 8 -6.88 -12.56 16.71
CA LYS A 8 -6.74 -11.13 16.39
C LYS A 8 -7.87 -10.29 16.96
N SER A 9 -7.53 -9.12 17.50
CA SER A 9 -8.54 -8.18 17.99
C SER A 9 -9.27 -7.49 16.84
N TYR A 10 -10.49 -7.01 17.09
CA TYR A 10 -11.26 -6.25 16.10
C TYR A 10 -10.50 -4.98 15.65
N ILE A 11 -9.87 -4.29 16.59
CA ILE A 11 -9.06 -3.09 16.32
C ILE A 11 -7.88 -3.42 15.38
N PHE A 12 -7.19 -4.53 15.64
CA PHE A 12 -6.10 -5.00 14.79
C PHE A 12 -6.58 -5.29 13.35
N LEU A 13 -7.71 -5.99 13.21
CA LEU A 13 -8.28 -6.31 11.91
C LEU A 13 -8.68 -5.06 11.13
N LEU A 14 -9.38 -4.12 11.77
CA LEU A 14 -9.76 -2.86 11.13
C LEU A 14 -8.54 -2.05 10.71
N ASN A 15 -7.54 -1.93 11.58
CA ASN A 15 -6.31 -1.20 11.26
C ASN A 15 -5.58 -1.84 10.06
N THR A 16 -5.47 -3.16 10.05
CA THR A 16 -4.88 -3.91 8.93
C THR A 16 -5.68 -3.68 7.64
N TYR A 17 -7.01 -3.73 7.71
CA TYR A 17 -7.86 -3.46 6.55
C TYR A 17 -7.70 -2.04 6.01
N SER A 18 -7.67 -1.02 6.88
CA SER A 18 -7.41 0.36 6.46
C SER A 18 -6.05 0.51 5.77
N ARG A 19 -5.01 -0.20 6.27
CA ARG A 19 -3.67 -0.21 5.67
C ARG A 19 -3.61 -0.94 4.33
N LEU A 20 -4.49 -1.91 4.08
CA LEU A 20 -4.66 -2.54 2.76
C LEU A 20 -5.44 -1.64 1.78
N LEU A 21 -6.47 -0.97 2.29
CA LEU A 21 -7.36 -0.15 1.47
C LEU A 21 -6.67 1.11 0.94
N TYR A 22 -5.84 1.75 1.76
CA TYR A 22 -5.18 2.99 1.37
C TYR A 22 -4.30 2.88 0.10
N PRO A 23 -3.35 1.93 -0.01
CA PRO A 23 -2.58 1.76 -1.24
C PRO A 23 -3.49 1.36 -2.43
N ARG A 24 -4.53 0.54 -2.23
CA ARG A 24 -5.51 0.21 -3.28
C ARG A 24 -6.16 1.46 -3.86
N MET A 25 -6.63 2.37 -3.02
CA MET A 25 -7.26 3.63 -3.46
C MET A 25 -6.29 4.51 -4.24
N VAL A 26 -5.02 4.58 -3.83
CA VAL A 26 -3.98 5.31 -4.56
C VAL A 26 -3.76 4.69 -5.93
N GLU A 27 -3.63 3.36 -6.01
CA GLU A 27 -3.42 2.68 -7.29
C GLU A 27 -4.57 2.88 -8.27
N GLU A 28 -5.82 2.76 -7.80
CA GLU A 28 -7.01 3.01 -8.61
C GLU A 28 -7.01 4.45 -9.16
N LYS A 29 -6.68 5.42 -8.30
CA LYS A 29 -6.58 6.82 -8.72
C LYS A 29 -5.48 7.03 -9.76
N MET A 30 -4.31 6.42 -9.57
CA MET A 30 -3.19 6.56 -10.50
C MET A 30 -3.48 5.90 -11.85
N LEU A 31 -4.15 4.75 -11.86
CA LEU A 31 -4.62 4.12 -13.09
C LEU A 31 -5.65 4.99 -13.84
N LEU A 32 -6.56 5.66 -13.12
CA LEU A 32 -7.47 6.63 -13.73
C LEU A 32 -6.72 7.82 -14.34
N LEU A 33 -5.73 8.38 -13.63
CA LEU A 33 -4.91 9.48 -14.13
C LEU A 33 -4.09 9.08 -15.36
N LEU A 34 -3.56 7.84 -15.37
CA LEU A 34 -2.84 7.28 -16.51
C LEU A 34 -3.75 7.18 -17.75
N ARG A 35 -4.98 6.66 -17.57
CA ARG A 35 -5.97 6.57 -18.65
C ARG A 35 -6.44 7.94 -19.16
N GLN A 36 -6.40 8.96 -18.30
CA GLN A 36 -6.67 10.36 -18.69
C GLN A 36 -5.47 11.05 -19.36
N GLY A 37 -4.31 10.39 -19.46
CA GLY A 37 -3.08 11.00 -19.98
C GLY A 37 -2.48 12.08 -19.07
N LYS A 38 -2.91 12.16 -17.80
CA LYS A 38 -2.39 13.15 -16.83
C LYS A 38 -1.04 12.77 -16.24
N ILE A 39 -0.73 11.47 -16.26
CA ILE A 39 0.59 10.92 -15.94
C ILE A 39 1.00 9.99 -17.06
N THR A 40 2.31 9.82 -17.25
CA THR A 40 2.86 9.03 -18.35
C THR A 40 3.10 7.56 -17.98
N LYS A 41 3.25 7.25 -16.69
CA LYS A 41 3.69 5.93 -16.23
C LYS A 41 3.12 5.56 -14.87
N TRP A 42 2.63 4.33 -14.73
CA TRP A 42 2.26 3.76 -13.44
C TRP A 42 2.42 2.23 -13.45
N PHE A 43 2.97 1.66 -12.38
CA PHE A 43 3.12 0.21 -12.20
C PHE A 43 2.23 -0.26 -11.05
N SER A 44 1.03 -0.71 -11.37
CA SER A 44 0.06 -1.17 -10.38
C SER A 44 0.46 -2.51 -9.74
N GLY A 45 0.41 -2.60 -8.42
CA GLY A 45 0.43 -3.82 -7.61
C GLY A 45 -0.96 -4.27 -7.14
N ILE A 46 -2.05 -3.90 -7.83
CA ILE A 46 -3.41 -4.30 -7.47
C ILE A 46 -3.47 -5.82 -7.32
N GLY A 47 -3.92 -6.28 -6.16
CA GLY A 47 -4.00 -7.69 -5.78
C GLY A 47 -2.80 -8.22 -5.01
N GLN A 48 -1.76 -7.39 -4.80
CA GLN A 48 -0.54 -7.73 -4.05
C GLN A 48 -0.37 -6.88 -2.78
N GLU A 49 -1.38 -6.11 -2.37
CA GLU A 49 -1.30 -5.18 -1.25
C GLU A 49 -0.96 -5.90 0.06
N ALA A 50 -1.54 -7.09 0.26
CA ALA A 50 -1.33 -7.91 1.45
C ALA A 50 0.14 -8.32 1.65
N ILE A 51 0.89 -8.50 0.56
CA ILE A 51 2.31 -8.86 0.64
C ILE A 51 3.11 -7.70 1.23
N ALA A 52 2.95 -6.51 0.65
CA ALA A 52 3.69 -5.31 1.06
C ALA A 52 3.26 -4.80 2.45
N VAL A 53 1.95 -4.72 2.70
CA VAL A 53 1.40 -4.25 3.98
C VAL A 53 1.69 -5.27 5.09
N GLY A 54 1.44 -6.55 4.83
CA GLY A 54 1.60 -7.61 5.83
C GLY A 54 3.06 -7.79 6.25
N SER A 55 3.99 -7.82 5.29
CA SER A 55 5.43 -7.87 5.61
C SER A 55 5.87 -6.64 6.41
N THR A 56 5.45 -5.45 6.01
CA THR A 56 5.83 -4.20 6.69
C THR A 56 5.25 -4.10 8.11
N LEU A 57 4.02 -4.58 8.34
CA LEU A 57 3.40 -4.63 9.67
C LEU A 57 4.07 -5.63 10.62
N ALA A 58 4.67 -6.69 10.08
CA ALA A 58 5.38 -7.69 10.86
C ALA A 58 6.79 -7.26 11.27
N MET A 59 7.30 -6.16 10.70
CA MET A 59 8.66 -5.66 10.91
C MET A 59 8.71 -4.55 11.97
N ASN A 60 9.87 -4.40 12.59
CA ASN A 60 10.15 -3.27 13.48
C ASN A 60 10.34 -1.97 12.68
N ALA A 61 10.01 -0.84 13.29
CA ALA A 61 10.11 0.47 12.64
C ALA A 61 11.55 0.83 12.19
N SER A 62 12.58 0.29 12.85
CA SER A 62 13.99 0.52 12.49
C SER A 62 14.55 -0.45 11.45
N GLU A 63 13.81 -1.50 11.08
CA GLU A 63 14.29 -2.49 10.12
C GLU A 63 14.21 -1.96 8.69
N TYR A 64 15.24 -2.29 7.91
CA TYR A 64 15.35 -1.95 6.51
C TYR A 64 14.48 -2.85 5.64
N ILE A 65 13.80 -2.26 4.67
CA ILE A 65 13.08 -2.95 3.60
C ILE A 65 13.71 -2.52 2.29
N LEU A 66 13.98 -3.49 1.40
CA LEU A 66 14.46 -3.25 0.05
C LEU A 66 13.27 -3.45 -0.92
N PRO A 67 12.44 -2.40 -1.16
CA PRO A 67 11.24 -2.54 -1.98
C PRO A 67 11.59 -2.72 -3.46
N MET A 68 10.74 -3.46 -4.15
CA MET A 68 10.73 -3.59 -5.62
C MET A 68 9.56 -2.78 -6.22
N HIS A 69 9.43 -2.84 -7.55
CA HIS A 69 8.21 -2.37 -8.22
C HIS A 69 6.97 -3.05 -7.63
N ARG A 70 5.84 -2.34 -7.57
CA ARG A 70 4.56 -2.83 -7.00
C ARG A 70 4.54 -2.99 -5.47
N ASN A 71 5.38 -2.25 -4.74
CA ASN A 71 5.41 -2.29 -3.27
C ASN A 71 4.93 -0.99 -2.62
N LEU A 72 3.91 -0.34 -3.20
CA LEU A 72 3.31 0.87 -2.63
C LEU A 72 2.91 0.68 -1.15
N GLY A 73 2.37 -0.49 -0.83
CA GLY A 73 1.97 -0.87 0.52
C GLY A 73 3.08 -0.73 1.56
N VAL A 74 4.36 -0.85 1.19
CA VAL A 74 5.49 -0.65 2.13
C VAL A 74 5.53 0.78 2.59
N PHE A 75 5.50 1.74 1.66
CA PHE A 75 5.63 3.15 1.97
C PHE A 75 4.41 3.67 2.73
N THR A 76 3.21 3.27 2.33
CA THR A 76 1.98 3.68 3.01
C THR A 76 1.89 3.09 4.42
N THR A 77 2.39 1.87 4.64
CA THR A 77 2.41 1.22 5.95
C THR A 77 3.48 1.78 6.88
N ARG A 78 4.55 2.38 6.32
CA ARG A 78 5.53 3.19 7.06
C ARG A 78 5.09 4.65 7.25
N ASP A 79 3.82 4.95 6.97
CA ASP A 79 3.20 6.26 7.15
C ASP A 79 3.94 7.38 6.40
N ILE A 80 4.60 7.04 5.29
CA ILE A 80 5.27 8.03 4.43
C ILE A 80 4.19 8.87 3.72
N PRO A 81 4.25 10.21 3.81
CA PRO A 81 3.25 11.07 3.21
C PRO A 81 3.11 10.85 1.70
N LEU A 82 1.87 10.69 1.22
CA LEU A 82 1.60 10.51 -0.21
C LEU A 82 2.20 11.64 -1.06
N VAL A 83 2.14 12.88 -0.58
CA VAL A 83 2.74 14.04 -1.28
C VAL A 83 4.23 13.83 -1.55
N GLN A 84 4.97 13.21 -0.62
CA GLN A 84 6.39 12.90 -0.81
C GLN A 84 6.60 11.81 -1.86
N LEU A 85 5.77 10.76 -1.85
CA LEU A 85 5.81 9.70 -2.86
C LEU A 85 5.46 10.24 -4.25
N MET A 86 4.45 11.10 -4.35
CA MET A 86 4.02 11.70 -5.60
C MET A 86 5.09 12.60 -6.20
N LYS A 87 5.82 13.38 -5.38
CA LYS A 87 6.99 14.15 -5.85
C LYS A 87 8.02 13.23 -6.50
N GLN A 88 8.30 12.07 -5.92
CA GLN A 88 9.26 11.13 -6.50
C GLN A 88 8.76 10.51 -7.83
N TRP A 89 7.47 10.24 -7.97
CA TRP A 89 6.94 9.62 -9.20
C TRP A 89 6.68 10.59 -10.35
N LEU A 90 6.41 11.86 -10.05
CA LEU A 90 6.15 12.87 -11.07
C LEU A 90 7.44 13.50 -11.61
N GLY A 91 8.56 13.35 -10.90
CA GLY A 91 9.82 14.03 -11.21
C GLY A 91 9.78 15.49 -10.79
#